data_AF-A0A2D9T9U0-F1
#
_entry.id   AF-A0A2D9T9U0-F1
#
_cell.length_a   1.000
_cell.length_b   1.000
_cell.length_c   1.000
_cell.angle_alpha   90.00
_cell.angle_beta   90.00
_cell.angle_gamma   90.00
#
_symmetry.space_group_name_H-M   'P 1'
#
loop_
_entity.id
_entity.type
_entity.pdbx_description
1 polymer ?
#
loop_
_entity_poly.entity_id
_entity_poly.type
_entity_poly.pdbx_seq_one_letter_code
_entity_poly.pdbx_strand_id
1 'polypeptide(L)'
;MEGPTGSADEPSAFDEGRRLFLANDLAGAIREFEAARRAQPDRAAVYKELGRAHMRAGHLSQARSAYQRYLELAPDADDRAIVERLLEGR
;
A
#
# COMPACT_ATOMS: atom_id res chain seq x y z
N MET A 1 -18.21 -25.51 -4.28
CA MET A 1 -17.51 -25.12 -3.04
C MET A 1 -16.04 -25.06 -3.42
N GLU A 2 -15.63 -23.95 -4.03
CA GLU A 2 -14.25 -23.77 -4.48
C GLU A 2 -13.47 -23.20 -3.30
N GLY A 3 -12.80 -24.08 -2.56
CA GLY A 3 -11.86 -23.63 -1.54
C GLY A 3 -10.69 -22.95 -2.26
N PRO A 4 -10.29 -21.73 -1.91
CA PRO A 4 -9.12 -21.14 -2.53
C PRO A 4 -7.91 -21.89 -1.98
N THR A 5 -7.33 -22.71 -2.85
CA THR A 5 -5.96 -23.18 -2.76
C THR A 5 -5.06 -21.96 -2.76
N GLY A 6 -4.80 -21.41 -1.57
CA GLY A 6 -3.70 -20.47 -1.35
C GLY A 6 -2.39 -21.23 -1.60
N SER A 7 -2.00 -21.32 -2.87
CA SER A 7 -0.73 -21.87 -3.29
C SER A 7 0.26 -20.71 -3.39
N ALA A 8 1.46 -20.94 -2.87
CA ALA A 8 2.56 -19.98 -2.79
C ALA A 8 3.12 -19.49 -4.15
N ASP A 9 2.33 -19.61 -5.23
CA ASP A 9 2.66 -19.25 -6.61
C ASP A 9 1.65 -18.28 -7.24
N GLU A 10 0.60 -17.87 -6.51
CA GLU A 10 -0.21 -16.74 -6.95
C GLU A 10 0.57 -15.44 -6.69
N PRO A 11 0.76 -14.56 -7.69
CA PRO A 11 1.35 -13.26 -7.43
C PRO A 11 0.52 -12.60 -6.34
N SER A 12 1.14 -12.38 -5.18
CA SER A 12 0.46 -11.69 -4.09
C SER A 12 -0.07 -10.37 -4.65
N ALA A 13 -1.30 -9.99 -4.32
CA ALA A 13 -1.87 -8.72 -4.77
C ALA A 13 -0.94 -7.52 -4.42
N PHE A 14 -0.08 -7.68 -3.41
CA PHE A 14 1.00 -6.75 -3.14
C PHE A 14 2.04 -6.66 -4.28
N ASP A 15 2.55 -7.79 -4.76
CA ASP A 15 3.55 -7.84 -5.84
C ASP A 15 2.94 -7.34 -7.16
N GLU A 16 1.70 -7.70 -7.46
CA GLU A 16 1.01 -7.18 -8.64
C GLU A 16 0.77 -5.67 -8.54
N GLY A 17 0.32 -5.19 -7.37
CA GLY A 17 0.19 -3.76 -7.11
C GLY A 17 1.49 -2.99 -7.32
N ARG A 18 2.64 -3.57 -6.92
CA ARG A 18 3.96 -2.99 -7.18
C ARG A 18 4.30 -2.95 -8.66
N ARG A 19 4.01 -4.01 -9.42
CA ARG A 19 4.23 -4.03 -10.87
C ARG A 19 3.42 -2.95 -11.57
N LEU A 20 2.14 -2.82 -11.24
CA LEU A 20 1.26 -1.79 -11.78
C LEU A 20 1.74 -0.38 -11.42
N PHE A 21 2.18 -0.17 -10.16
CA PHE A 21 2.73 1.10 -9.72
C PHE A 21 3.99 1.50 -10.51
N LEU A 22 4.87 0.54 -10.78
CA LEU A 22 6.06 0.72 -11.62
C LEU A 22 5.69 0.98 -13.08
N ALA A 23 4.62 0.35 -13.57
CA ALA A 23 4.05 0.60 -14.90
C ALA A 23 3.31 1.96 -14.99
N ASN A 24 3.30 2.76 -13.93
CA ASN A 24 2.56 4.02 -13.81
C ASN A 24 1.03 3.85 -13.88
N ASP A 25 0.54 2.61 -13.75
CA ASP A 25 -0.88 2.30 -13.63
C ASP A 25 -1.30 2.40 -12.16
N LEU A 26 -1.50 3.64 -11.71
CA LEU A 26 -1.80 3.94 -10.32
C LEU A 26 -3.17 3.40 -9.89
N ALA A 27 -4.13 3.41 -10.80
CA ALA A 27 -5.48 2.92 -10.52
C ALA A 27 -5.48 1.41 -10.25
N GLY A 28 -4.83 0.61 -11.11
CA GLY A 28 -4.65 -0.82 -10.89
C GLY A 28 -3.82 -1.11 -9.65
N ALA A 29 -2.72 -0.38 -9.46
CA ALA A 29 -1.89 -0.53 -8.27
C ALA A 29 -2.68 -0.36 -6.96
N ILE A 30 -3.51 0.70 -6.88
CA ILE A 30 -4.36 0.94 -5.70
C ILE A 30 -5.31 -0.24 -5.48
N ARG A 31 -5.96 -0.75 -6.52
CA ARG A 31 -6.90 -1.88 -6.40
C ARG A 31 -6.22 -3.14 -5.85
N GLU A 32 -5.05 -3.47 -6.38
CA GLU A 32 -4.29 -4.63 -5.95
C GLU A 32 -3.73 -4.47 -4.53
N PHE A 33 -3.24 -3.28 -4.19
CA PHE A 33 -2.84 -3.00 -2.81
C PHE A 33 -4.01 -3.00 -1.83
N GLU A 34 -5.22 -2.59 -2.24
CA GLU A 34 -6.41 -2.72 -1.41
C GLU A 34 -6.80 -4.18 -1.18
N ALA A 35 -6.65 -5.04 -2.18
CA ALA A 35 -6.83 -6.48 -2.02
C ALA A 35 -5.76 -7.05 -1.06
N ALA A 36 -4.50 -6.64 -1.20
CA ALA A 36 -3.43 -7.01 -0.28
C ALA A 36 -3.70 -6.54 1.15
N ARG A 37 -4.30 -5.36 1.32
CA ARG A 37 -4.71 -4.83 2.63
C ARG A 37 -5.78 -5.69 3.27
N ARG A 38 -6.74 -6.20 2.49
CA ARG A 38 -7.80 -7.10 3.00
C ARG A 38 -7.23 -8.45 3.41
N ALA A 39 -6.28 -8.98 2.63
CA ALA A 39 -5.61 -10.24 2.94
C ALA A 39 -4.69 -10.13 4.15
N GLN A 40 -3.97 -9.01 4.27
CA GLN A 40 -2.97 -8.76 5.31
C GLN A 40 -3.16 -7.36 5.92
N PRO A 41 -4.17 -7.17 6.79
CA PRO A 41 -4.51 -5.87 7.38
C PRO A 41 -3.45 -5.36 8.37
N ASP A 42 -2.53 -6.21 8.81
CA ASP A 42 -1.45 -5.85 9.73
C ASP A 42 -0.12 -5.53 9.00
N ARG A 43 -0.08 -5.71 7.68
CA ARG A 43 1.16 -5.54 6.91
C ARG A 43 1.40 -4.07 6.59
N ALA A 44 2.23 -3.42 7.41
CA ALA A 44 2.64 -2.03 7.26
C ALA A 44 3.08 -1.67 5.82
N ALA A 45 3.86 -2.53 5.16
CA ALA A 45 4.33 -2.30 3.79
C ALA A 45 3.21 -2.03 2.78
N VAL A 46 2.03 -2.66 2.94
CA VAL A 46 0.88 -2.43 2.06
C VAL A 46 0.37 -1.00 2.19
N TYR A 47 0.28 -0.50 3.42
CA TYR A 47 -0.16 0.87 3.70
C TYR A 47 0.82 1.92 3.17
N LYS A 48 2.13 1.65 3.25
CA LYS A 48 3.15 2.49 2.63
C LYS A 48 2.96 2.58 1.12
N GLU A 49 2.81 1.45 0.44
CA GLU A 49 2.64 1.43 -1.01
C GLU A 49 1.30 2.05 -1.46
N LEU A 50 0.21 1.84 -0.70
CA LEU A 50 -1.07 2.56 -0.89
C LEU A 50 -0.87 4.07 -0.78
N GLY A 51 -0.17 4.53 0.26
CA GLY A 51 0.14 5.94 0.44
C GLY A 51 0.86 6.53 -0.77
N ARG A 52 1.89 5.83 -1.26
CA ARG A 52 2.67 6.23 -2.45
C ARG A 52 1.82 6.26 -3.71
N ALA A 53 1.01 5.22 -3.94
CA ALA A 53 0.13 5.12 -5.09
C ALA A 53 -0.92 6.23 -5.09
N HIS A 54 -1.58 6.49 -3.95
CA HIS A 54 -2.53 7.58 -3.79
C HIS A 54 -1.87 8.96 -3.96
N MET A 55 -0.66 9.18 -3.44
CA MET A 55 0.05 10.45 -3.64
C MET A 55 0.31 10.72 -5.13
N ARG A 56 0.83 9.74 -5.86
CA ARG A 56 1.09 9.89 -7.30
C ARG A 56 -0.21 10.07 -8.09
N ALA A 57 -1.31 9.50 -7.61
CA ALA A 57 -2.64 9.65 -8.23
C ALA A 57 -3.29 11.00 -7.91
N GLY A 58 -2.67 11.84 -7.08
CA GLY A 58 -3.25 13.12 -6.61
C GLY A 58 -4.27 12.95 -5.49
N HIS A 59 -4.49 11.73 -4.98
CA HIS A 59 -5.41 11.41 -3.90
C HIS A 59 -4.78 11.69 -2.52
N LEU A 60 -4.41 12.95 -2.27
CA LEU A 60 -3.66 13.35 -1.07
C LEU A 60 -4.34 12.96 0.24
N SER A 61 -5.67 13.09 0.33
CA SER A 61 -6.42 12.70 1.54
C SER A 61 -6.30 11.21 1.85
N GLN A 62 -6.43 10.36 0.83
CA GLN A 62 -6.32 8.90 0.98
C GLN A 62 -4.88 8.49 1.25
N ALA A 63 -3.92 9.15 0.58
CA ALA A 63 -2.51 8.91 0.81
C ALA A 63 -2.13 9.18 2.27
N ARG A 64 -2.62 10.29 2.83
CA ARG A 64 -2.38 10.66 4.23
C ARG A 64 -2.89 9.58 5.18
N SER A 65 -4.13 9.14 4.99
CA SER A 65 -4.72 8.09 5.82
C SER A 65 -3.95 6.76 5.75
N ALA A 66 -3.50 6.36 4.56
CA ALA A 66 -2.70 5.15 4.39
C ALA A 66 -1.33 5.26 5.10
N TYR A 67 -0.63 6.38 4.93
CA TYR A 67 0.64 6.62 5.60
C TYR A 67 0.51 6.72 7.12
N GLN A 68 -0.55 7.34 7.64
CA GLN A 68 -0.81 7.32 9.08
C GLN A 68 -0.92 5.88 9.59
N ARG A 69 -1.65 5.01 8.88
CA ARG A 69 -1.77 3.61 9.28
C ARG A 69 -0.46 2.85 9.19
N TYR A 70 0.38 3.16 8.20
CA TYR A 70 1.74 2.63 8.11
C TYR A 70 2.58 2.99 9.35
N LEU A 71 2.52 4.25 9.80
CA LEU A 71 3.23 4.72 10.99
C LEU A 71 2.70 4.09 12.28
N GLU A 72 1.40 3.81 12.36
CA GLU A 72 0.81 3.07 13.49
C GLU A 72 1.29 1.61 13.55
N LEU A 73 1.41 0.94 12.40
CA LEU A 73 1.80 -0.47 12.33
C LEU A 73 3.32 -0.67 12.41
N ALA A 74 4.11 0.27 11.89
CA ALA A 74 5.56 0.23 11.92
C ALA A 74 6.13 1.54 12.51
N PRO A 75 5.94 1.77 13.82
CA PRO A 75 6.43 2.98 14.49
C PRO A 75 7.96 3.07 14.54
N ASP A 76 8.65 1.94 14.37
CA ASP A 76 10.11 1.76 14.36
C ASP A 76 10.70 1.74 12.94
N ALA A 77 9.89 2.02 11.91
CA ALA A 77 10.41 2.05 10.55
C ALA A 77 11.41 3.20 10.36
N ASP A 78 12.57 2.91 9.76
CA ASP A 78 13.60 3.92 9.45
C ASP A 78 13.05 5.05 8.54
N ASP A 79 12.19 4.68 7.59
CA ASP A 79 11.51 5.61 6.69
C ASP A 79 10.38 6.43 7.36
N ARG A 80 10.09 6.23 8.65
CA ARG A 80 9.00 6.91 9.35
C ARG A 80 9.10 8.43 9.22
N ALA A 81 10.27 9.00 9.52
CA ALA A 81 10.47 10.45 9.48
C ALA A 81 10.24 11.02 8.07
N ILE A 82 10.57 10.24 7.04
CA ILE A 82 10.31 10.60 5.64
C ILE A 82 8.80 10.64 5.38
N VAL A 83 8.06 9.63 5.86
CA VAL A 83 6.61 9.57 5.71
C VAL A 83 5.91 10.68 6.49
N GLU A 84 6.33 10.97 7.73
CA GLU A 84 5.80 12.09 8.53
C GLU A 84 5.98 13.42 7.78
N ARG A 85 7.17 13.66 7.21
CA ARG A 85 7.43 14.85 6.39
C ARG A 85 6.53 14.93 5.15
N LEU A 86 6.22 13.80 4.51
CA LEU A 86 5.28 13.76 3.36
C LEU A 86 3.84 14.09 3.78
N LEU A 87 3.46 13.83 5.03
CA LEU A 87 2.15 14.19 5.59
C LEU A 87 2.06 15.68 5.95
N GLU A 88 3.16 16.25 6.41
CA GLU A 88 3.27 17.64 6.87
C GLU A 88 3.49 18.64 5.73
N GLY A 89 4.13 18.20 4.62
CA GLY A 89 4.36 19.01 3.44
C GLY A 89 3.06 19.29 2.67
N ARG A 90 2.48 20.48 2.90
CA ARG A 90 1.33 21.00 2.18
C ARG A 90 1.77 22.00 1.11
#